data_AF-A0A8H9UP04-F1
#
_entry.id   AF-A0A8H9UP04-F1
#
_cell.length_a   1.000
_cell.length_b   1.000
_cell.length_c   1.000
_cell.angle_alpha   90.00
_cell.angle_beta   90.00
_cell.angle_gamma   90.00
#
_symmetry.space_group_name_H-M   'P 1'
#
loop_
_entity.id
_entity.type
_entity.pdbx_description
1 polymer ?
#
loop_
_entity_poly.entity_id
_entity_poly.type
_entity_poly.pdbx_seq_one_letter_code
_entity_poly.pdbx_strand_id
1 'polypeptide(L)'
;MFKLTCITLDDGQHAVFLNGHCLASDDVSGHKFSLGEILERLSRLPGVQTEMVKWPVPPGDWEWFDVANAVFPAPALWRREMTVSGMIARLQQLPLDALCTGTFWLADDFLSLDNTLDNETIEAAMALADECHDANIGFNWDHLQWAIEEAKK
;
A
#
# COMPACT_ATOMS: atom_id res chain seq x y z
N MET A 1 3.47 -13.43 -15.83
CA MET A 1 3.36 -14.59 -14.91
C MET A 1 2.91 -14.04 -13.58
N PHE A 2 1.85 -14.57 -13.00
CA PHE A 2 1.28 -14.05 -11.76
C PHE A 2 1.90 -14.80 -10.58
N LYS A 3 2.30 -14.07 -9.53
CA LYS A 3 2.84 -14.65 -8.29
C LYS A 3 1.78 -14.52 -7.19
N LEU A 4 1.26 -15.65 -6.74
CA LEU A 4 0.32 -15.74 -5.63
C LEU A 4 1.11 -16.10 -4.37
N THR A 5 1.22 -15.17 -3.42
CA THR A 5 1.98 -15.40 -2.18
C THR A 5 1.01 -15.44 -1.00
N CYS A 6 1.04 -16.52 -0.22
CA CYS A 6 0.34 -16.60 1.05
C CYS A 6 1.36 -16.35 2.17
N ILE A 7 1.15 -15.30 2.96
CA ILE A 7 1.97 -15.00 4.14
C ILE A 7 1.21 -15.51 5.36
N THR A 8 1.87 -16.34 6.18
CA THR A 8 1.37 -16.81 7.46
C THR A 8 2.27 -16.27 8.57
N LEU A 9 1.65 -15.54 9.50
CA LEU A 9 2.32 -15.02 10.69
C LEU A 9 2.52 -16.13 11.74
N ASP A 10 3.46 -15.93 12.66
CA ASP A 10 3.78 -16.90 13.71
C ASP A 10 2.60 -17.21 14.65
N ASP A 11 1.62 -16.30 14.77
CA ASP A 11 0.38 -16.50 15.52
C ASP A 11 -0.73 -17.22 14.74
N GLY A 12 -0.47 -17.57 13.47
CA GLY A 12 -1.38 -18.29 12.60
C GLY A 12 -2.27 -17.40 11.72
N GLN A 13 -2.23 -16.08 11.87
CA GLN A 13 -2.92 -15.17 10.97
C GLN A 13 -2.31 -15.27 9.56
N HIS A 14 -3.13 -15.16 8.52
CA HIS A 14 -2.64 -15.21 7.15
C HIS A 14 -3.34 -14.23 6.21
N ALA A 15 -2.62 -13.89 5.15
CA ALA A 15 -3.13 -13.09 4.05
C ALA A 15 -2.57 -13.59 2.72
N VAL A 16 -3.39 -13.44 1.68
CA VAL A 16 -3.09 -13.87 0.32
C VAL A 16 -2.85 -12.64 -0.54
N PHE A 17 -1.75 -12.64 -1.27
CA PHE A 17 -1.30 -11.56 -2.12
C PHE A 17 -1.17 -12.03 -3.56
N LEU A 18 -1.53 -11.17 -4.52
CA LEU A 18 -1.28 -11.38 -5.94
C LEU A 18 -0.34 -10.29 -6.46
N ASN A 19 0.85 -10.70 -6.90
CA ASN A 19 1.93 -9.80 -7.31
C ASN A 19 2.27 -8.74 -6.24
N GLY A 20 2.16 -9.09 -4.95
CA GLY A 20 2.39 -8.18 -3.83
C GLY A 20 1.18 -7.34 -3.40
N HIS A 21 0.03 -7.43 -4.08
CA HIS A 21 -1.20 -6.76 -3.67
C HIS A 21 -2.04 -7.66 -2.77
N CYS A 22 -2.45 -7.17 -1.60
CA CYS A 22 -3.32 -7.92 -0.69
C CYS A 22 -4.67 -8.19 -1.38
N LEU A 23 -5.03 -9.46 -1.51
CA LEU A 23 -6.34 -9.88 -2.02
C LEU A 23 -7.33 -10.09 -0.90
N ALA A 24 -6.88 -10.69 0.20
CA ALA A 24 -7.68 -10.98 1.38
C ALA A 24 -6.77 -11.35 2.56
N SER A 25 -7.21 -11.01 3.77
CA SER A 25 -6.56 -11.33 5.05
C SER A 25 -7.57 -11.91 6.04
N ASP A 26 -7.09 -12.42 7.18
CA ASP A 26 -7.90 -13.03 8.24
C ASP A 26 -8.85 -12.05 8.98
N ASP A 27 -9.03 -10.82 8.47
CA ASP A 27 -9.92 -9.87 9.10
C ASP A 27 -11.41 -10.23 8.94
N VAL A 28 -12.10 -10.14 10.07
CA VAL A 28 -13.48 -10.58 10.26
C VAL A 28 -14.44 -9.62 9.55
N SER A 29 -14.75 -9.83 8.26
CA SER A 29 -16.11 -9.58 7.73
C SER A 29 -16.31 -9.95 6.25
N GLY A 30 -17.32 -10.78 6.00
CA GLY A 30 -18.17 -10.67 4.79
C GLY A 30 -17.73 -11.40 3.51
N HIS A 31 -16.57 -12.07 3.47
CA HIS A 31 -16.15 -12.77 2.26
C HIS A 31 -16.94 -14.06 2.01
N LYS A 32 -17.39 -14.26 0.76
CA LYS A 32 -18.12 -15.46 0.32
C LYS A 32 -17.28 -16.74 0.35
N PHE A 33 -15.96 -16.61 0.36
CA PHE A 33 -14.98 -17.69 0.36
C PHE A 33 -14.01 -17.51 1.51
N SER A 34 -13.57 -18.61 2.10
CA SER A 34 -12.43 -18.62 3.02
C SER A 34 -11.13 -18.31 2.28
N LEU A 35 -10.12 -17.80 3.00
CA LEU A 35 -8.78 -17.56 2.44
C LEU A 35 -8.17 -18.84 1.84
N GLY A 36 -8.37 -19.98 2.50
CA GLY A 36 -7.95 -21.28 1.99
C GLY A 36 -8.57 -21.61 0.62
N GLU A 37 -9.86 -21.34 0.44
CA GLU A 37 -10.54 -21.55 -0.85
C GLU A 37 -10.06 -20.57 -1.93
N ILE A 38 -9.77 -19.32 -1.57
CA ILE A 38 -9.20 -18.33 -2.49
C ILE A 38 -7.84 -18.80 -2.99
N LEU A 39 -6.95 -19.20 -2.06
CA LEU A 39 -5.62 -19.72 -2.37
C LEU A 39 -5.69 -20.98 -3.25
N GLU A 40 -6.53 -21.95 -2.89
CA GLU A 40 -6.69 -23.20 -3.65
C GLU A 40 -7.18 -22.94 -5.08
N ARG A 41 -8.15 -22.05 -5.26
CA ARG A 41 -8.71 -21.76 -6.58
C ARG A 41 -7.73 -21.01 -7.47
N LEU A 42 -7.09 -19.96 -6.93
CA LEU A 42 -6.17 -19.13 -7.70
C LEU A 42 -4.88 -19.87 -8.06
N SER A 43 -4.37 -20.73 -7.17
CA SER A 43 -3.16 -21.52 -7.44
C SER A 43 -3.30 -22.51 -8.60
N ARG A 44 -4.53 -22.89 -8.97
CA ARG A 44 -4.82 -23.77 -10.12
C ARG A 44 -4.91 -23.06 -11.46
N LEU A 45 -4.89 -21.72 -11.48
CA LEU A 45 -5.01 -20.97 -12.73
C LEU A 45 -3.73 -21.07 -13.56
N PRO A 46 -3.84 -21.20 -14.90
CA PRO A 46 -2.66 -21.23 -15.76
C PRO A 46 -1.80 -19.98 -15.61
N GLY A 47 -0.49 -20.15 -15.44
CA GLY A 47 0.46 -19.03 -15.34
C GLY A 47 0.51 -18.36 -13.96
N VAL A 48 -0.14 -18.94 -12.95
CA VAL A 48 0.02 -18.58 -11.53
C VAL A 48 1.11 -19.45 -10.90
N GLN A 49 2.08 -18.81 -10.25
CA GLN A 49 3.05 -19.47 -9.38
C GLN A 49 2.70 -19.16 -7.93
N THR A 50 2.66 -20.20 -7.08
CA THR A 50 2.29 -20.04 -5.67
C THR A 50 3.53 -20.10 -4.79
N GLU A 51 3.59 -19.22 -3.80
CA GLU A 51 4.64 -19.16 -2.78
C GLU A 51 4.00 -19.08 -1.39
N MET A 52 4.58 -19.80 -0.43
CA MET A 52 4.17 -19.76 0.97
C MET A 52 5.30 -19.12 1.77
N VAL A 53 5.00 -18.05 2.50
CA VAL A 53 5.98 -17.30 3.30
C VAL A 53 5.55 -17.36 4.77
N LYS A 54 6.50 -17.65 5.65
CA LYS A 54 6.33 -17.47 7.10
C LYS A 54 6.99 -16.18 7.53
N TRP A 55 6.34 -15.42 8.40
CA TRP A 55 6.83 -14.12 8.85
C TRP A 55 6.51 -13.88 10.34
N PRO A 56 7.36 -13.17 11.10
CA PRO A 56 7.03 -12.80 12.47
C PRO A 56 5.86 -11.82 12.53
N VAL A 57 5.09 -11.86 13.62
CA VAL A 57 4.08 -10.82 13.91
C VAL A 57 4.80 -9.49 14.14
N PRO A 58 4.46 -8.41 13.41
CA PRO A 58 5.05 -7.10 13.65
C PRO A 58 4.76 -6.58 15.06
N PRO A 59 5.68 -5.82 15.68
CA PRO A 59 5.43 -5.22 16.99
C PRO A 59 4.44 -4.05 16.90
N GLY A 60 3.66 -3.83 17.97
CA GLY A 60 2.75 -2.68 18.07
C GLY A 60 1.43 -2.84 17.33
N ASP A 61 0.78 -1.73 17.04
CA ASP A 61 -0.36 -1.68 16.12
C ASP A 61 0.20 -1.75 14.69
N TRP A 62 -0.18 -2.78 13.94
CA TRP A 62 0.34 -3.07 12.60
C TRP A 62 -0.79 -3.40 11.63
N GLU A 63 -0.53 -3.22 10.34
CA GLU A 63 -1.43 -3.59 9.25
C GLU A 63 -0.75 -4.57 8.28
N TRP A 64 -1.53 -5.33 7.52
CA TRP A 64 -0.99 -6.27 6.51
C TRP A 64 -0.12 -5.58 5.46
N PHE A 65 -0.26 -4.27 5.31
CA PHE A 65 0.60 -3.42 4.51
C PHE A 65 2.06 -3.39 5.01
N ASP A 66 2.29 -3.29 6.32
CA ASP A 66 3.63 -3.30 6.92
C ASP A 66 4.36 -4.62 6.64
N VAL A 67 3.63 -5.74 6.77
CA VAL A 67 4.12 -7.08 6.47
C VAL A 67 4.45 -7.20 4.97
N ALA A 68 3.58 -6.70 4.10
CA ALA A 68 3.79 -6.73 2.65
C ALA A 68 5.06 -5.97 2.24
N ASN A 69 5.29 -4.78 2.78
CA ASN A 69 6.48 -3.97 2.51
C ASN A 69 7.77 -4.67 2.95
N ALA A 70 7.72 -5.43 4.03
CA ALA A 70 8.88 -6.17 4.53
C ALA A 70 9.16 -7.47 3.73
N VAL A 71 8.11 -8.14 3.27
CA VAL A 71 8.20 -9.45 2.57
C VAL A 71 8.47 -9.29 1.08
N PHE A 72 7.77 -8.38 0.41
CA PHE A 72 7.92 -8.19 -1.02
C PHE A 72 9.09 -7.25 -1.29
N PRO A 73 10.08 -7.63 -2.11
CA PRO A 73 11.10 -6.70 -2.53
C PRO A 73 10.37 -5.56 -3.23
N ALA A 74 10.43 -4.35 -2.64
CA ALA A 74 9.70 -3.16 -3.09
C ALA A 74 9.68 -3.16 -4.61
N PRO A 75 8.53 -3.50 -5.24
CA PRO A 75 8.54 -3.58 -6.69
C PRO A 75 8.96 -2.19 -7.17
N ALA A 76 9.84 -2.10 -8.16
CA ALA A 76 10.23 -0.81 -8.74
C ALA A 76 9.00 0.01 -9.24
N LEU A 77 7.83 -0.64 -9.32
CA LEU A 77 6.51 -0.06 -9.55
C LEU A 77 5.96 0.79 -8.38
N TRP A 78 6.51 0.68 -7.17
CA TRP A 78 6.08 1.42 -5.97
C TRP A 78 7.00 2.56 -5.57
N ARG A 79 8.15 2.74 -6.25
CA ARG A 79 8.77 4.07 -6.29
C ARG A 79 7.94 4.95 -7.20
N ARG A 80 6.77 5.33 -6.69
CA ARG A 80 5.99 6.44 -7.18
C ARG A 80 6.87 7.66 -7.03
N GLU A 81 7.36 8.21 -8.14
CA GLU A 81 8.01 9.52 -8.09
C GLU A 81 6.98 10.53 -7.57
N MET A 82 7.22 11.10 -6.38
CA MET A 82 6.32 12.08 -5.77
C MET A 82 6.60 13.48 -6.32
N THR A 83 6.74 13.54 -7.65
CA THR A 83 6.94 14.74 -8.43
C THR A 83 5.71 15.04 -9.27
N VAL A 84 5.58 16.27 -9.74
CA VAL A 84 4.54 16.65 -10.70
C VAL A 84 4.62 15.80 -11.97
N SER A 85 5.83 15.49 -12.45
CA SER A 85 6.05 14.62 -13.61
C SER A 85 5.56 13.19 -13.34
N GLY A 86 5.85 12.64 -12.16
CA GLY A 86 5.35 11.34 -11.72
C GLY A 86 3.83 11.31 -11.63
N MET A 87 3.20 12.37 -11.10
CA MET A 87 1.75 12.50 -11.07
C MET A 87 1.13 12.55 -12.48
N ILE A 88 1.69 13.32 -13.40
CA ILE A 88 1.25 13.35 -14.80
C ILE A 88 1.34 11.96 -15.42
N ALA A 89 2.47 11.25 -15.23
CA ALA A 89 2.65 9.91 -15.77
C ALA A 89 1.62 8.90 -15.22
N ARG A 90 1.21 9.03 -13.95
CA ARG A 90 0.12 8.23 -13.36
C ARG A 90 -1.24 8.59 -13.98
N LEU A 91 -1.56 9.87 -14.09
CA LEU A 91 -2.83 10.34 -14.66
C LEU A 91 -2.97 9.97 -16.14
N GLN A 92 -1.88 9.99 -16.92
CA GLN A 92 -1.87 9.60 -18.34
C GLN A 92 -2.18 8.12 -18.58
N GLN A 93 -2.19 7.28 -17.55
CA GLN A 93 -2.61 5.89 -17.65
C GLN A 93 -4.15 5.75 -17.66
N LEU A 94 -4.88 6.81 -17.31
CA LEU A 94 -6.35 6.85 -17.34
C LEU A 94 -6.88 7.42 -18.66
N PRO A 95 -8.09 7.04 -19.10
CA PRO A 95 -8.74 7.68 -20.23
C PRO A 95 -8.92 9.19 -19.98
N LEU A 96 -8.63 10.01 -20.99
CA LEU A 96 -8.70 11.48 -20.86
C LEU A 96 -10.12 12.02 -20.64
N ASP A 97 -11.14 11.22 -20.97
CA ASP A 97 -12.55 11.53 -20.78
C ASP A 97 -13.13 10.92 -19.50
N ALA A 98 -12.31 10.26 -18.68
CA ALA A 98 -12.74 9.78 -17.37
C ALA A 98 -13.10 10.95 -16.46
N LEU A 99 -14.28 10.89 -15.85
CA LEU A 99 -14.68 11.86 -14.82
C LEU A 99 -13.78 11.71 -13.60
N CYS A 100 -13.18 12.79 -13.12
CA CYS A 100 -12.28 12.76 -11.97
C CYS A 100 -12.40 14.03 -11.10
N THR A 101 -12.06 13.87 -9.82
CA THR A 101 -11.84 14.94 -8.84
C THR A 101 -10.73 14.48 -7.89
N GLY A 102 -9.97 15.41 -7.32
CA GLY A 102 -8.90 15.10 -6.40
C GLY A 102 -8.34 16.34 -5.73
N THR A 103 -7.51 16.14 -4.73
CA THR A 103 -6.72 17.19 -4.06
C THR A 103 -5.29 17.16 -4.59
N PHE A 104 -4.62 18.31 -4.57
CA PHE A 104 -3.25 18.47 -5.04
C PHE A 104 -2.42 19.12 -3.95
N TRP A 105 -1.38 18.43 -3.51
CA TRP A 105 -0.49 18.83 -2.43
C TRP A 105 0.95 18.89 -2.95
N LEU A 106 1.70 19.89 -2.52
CA LEU A 106 3.09 20.15 -2.90
C LEU A 106 4.00 20.07 -1.68
N ALA A 107 5.32 20.02 -1.92
CA ALA A 107 6.31 19.98 -0.83
C ALA A 107 6.16 21.15 0.15
N ASP A 108 5.77 22.33 -0.36
CA ASP A 108 5.53 23.52 0.46
C ASP A 108 4.39 23.33 1.47
N ASP A 109 3.41 22.47 1.19
CA ASP A 109 2.34 22.15 2.14
C ASP A 109 2.90 21.31 3.31
N PHE A 110 3.77 20.34 3.03
CA PHE A 110 4.46 19.56 4.07
C PHE A 110 5.39 20.45 4.90
N LEU A 111 6.11 21.36 4.26
CA LEU A 111 6.97 22.34 4.94
C LEU A 111 6.18 23.36 5.77
N SER A 112 4.90 23.57 5.46
CA SER A 112 4.02 24.42 6.26
C SER A 112 3.62 23.76 7.60
N LEU A 113 3.61 22.43 7.64
CA LEU A 113 3.39 21.65 8.87
C LEU A 113 4.69 21.47 9.66
N ASP A 114 5.78 21.16 8.97
CA ASP A 114 7.11 21.04 9.56
C ASP A 114 8.19 21.55 8.60
N ASN A 115 8.78 22.71 8.92
CA ASN A 115 9.78 23.36 8.08
C ASN A 115 11.20 22.76 8.21
N THR A 116 11.37 21.71 9.01
CA THR A 116 12.65 21.05 9.23
C THR A 116 12.86 19.83 8.34
N LEU A 117 11.83 19.41 7.60
CA LEU A 117 11.88 18.24 6.73
C LEU A 117 12.86 18.42 5.57
N ASP A 118 13.61 17.36 5.26
CA ASP A 118 14.37 17.27 4.03
C ASP A 118 13.54 16.65 2.90
N ASN A 119 14.05 16.73 1.67
CA ASN A 119 13.32 16.24 0.49
C ASN A 119 13.04 14.74 0.53
N GLU A 120 13.92 13.94 1.14
CA GLU A 120 13.76 12.48 1.24
C GLU A 120 12.60 12.14 2.18
N THR A 121 12.54 12.80 3.34
CA THR A 121 11.45 12.65 4.31
C THR A 121 10.13 13.17 3.74
N ILE A 122 10.14 14.28 3.00
CA ILE A 122 8.94 14.80 2.33
C ILE A 122 8.43 13.79 1.29
N GLU A 123 9.31 13.25 0.44
CA GLU A 123 8.92 12.25 -0.56
C GLU A 123 8.36 10.98 0.08
N ALA A 124 8.96 10.51 1.18
CA ALA A 124 8.44 9.38 1.95
C ALA A 124 7.08 9.68 2.58
N ALA A 125 6.91 10.84 3.20
CA ALA A 125 5.63 11.28 3.78
C ALA A 125 4.54 11.43 2.71
N MET A 126 4.87 11.97 1.54
CA MET A 126 3.95 12.06 0.40
C MET A 126 3.48 10.67 -0.06
N ALA A 127 4.42 9.71 -0.17
CA ALA A 127 4.10 8.34 -0.56
C ALA A 127 3.15 7.69 0.46
N LEU A 128 3.44 7.82 1.76
CA LEU A 128 2.57 7.33 2.84
C LEU A 128 1.19 8.00 2.81
N ALA A 129 1.14 9.31 2.59
CA ALA A 129 -0.11 10.06 2.58
C ALA A 129 -1.04 9.60 1.43
N ASP A 130 -0.49 9.38 0.23
CA ASP A 130 -1.21 8.88 -0.96
C ASP A 130 -1.64 7.41 -0.81
N GLU A 131 -0.82 6.58 -0.16
CA GLU A 131 -1.06 5.15 -0.01
C GLU A 131 -2.05 4.81 1.10
N CYS A 132 -1.97 5.51 2.24
CA CYS A 132 -2.77 5.23 3.43
C CYS A 132 -4.01 6.14 3.52
N HIS A 133 -4.43 6.78 2.43
CA HIS A 133 -5.63 7.61 2.43
C HIS A 133 -6.91 6.77 2.59
N ASP A 134 -7.52 6.82 3.77
CA ASP A 134 -8.87 6.30 4.03
C ASP A 134 -9.93 7.29 3.55
N ALA A 135 -10.89 6.85 2.73
CA ALA A 135 -11.98 7.72 2.26
C ALA A 135 -12.87 8.28 3.39
N ASN A 136 -12.87 7.68 4.59
CA ASN A 136 -13.52 8.22 5.78
C ASN A 136 -12.74 9.37 6.43
N ILE A 137 -11.45 9.49 6.12
CA ILE A 137 -10.53 10.51 6.64
C ILE A 137 -10.13 11.41 5.47
N GLY A 138 -10.58 12.66 5.47
CA GLY A 138 -10.27 13.57 4.36
C GLY A 138 -8.76 13.67 4.09
N PHE A 139 -8.37 13.75 2.82
CA PHE A 139 -6.98 14.00 2.44
C PHE A 139 -6.61 15.47 2.73
N ASN A 140 -6.28 15.75 3.99
CA ASN A 140 -6.23 17.08 4.59
C ASN A 140 -4.96 17.29 5.44
N TRP A 141 -4.85 18.47 6.08
CA TRP A 141 -3.70 18.82 6.94
C TRP A 141 -3.42 17.81 8.05
N ASP A 142 -4.45 17.27 8.71
CA ASP A 142 -4.27 16.29 9.79
C ASP A 142 -3.69 14.97 9.26
N HIS A 143 -4.15 14.53 8.09
CA HIS A 143 -3.61 13.35 7.41
C HIS A 143 -2.17 13.54 6.95
N LEU A 144 -1.84 14.73 6.42
CA LEU A 144 -0.47 15.09 6.06
C LEU A 144 0.44 15.10 7.30
N GLN A 145 -0.03 15.63 8.44
CA GLN A 145 0.72 15.61 9.70
C GLN A 145 0.98 14.17 10.18
N TRP A 146 -0.01 13.30 10.12
CA TRP A 146 0.17 11.88 10.44
C TRP A 146 1.24 11.24 9.56
N ALA A 147 1.18 11.46 8.24
CA ALA A 147 2.15 10.89 7.31
C ALA A 147 3.58 11.40 7.54
N ILE A 148 3.73 12.68 7.94
CA ILE A 148 5.03 13.25 8.34
C ILE A 148 5.59 12.55 9.57
N GLU A 149 4.77 12.34 10.59
CA GLU A 149 5.22 11.67 11.82
C GLU A 149 5.54 10.20 11.60
N GLU A 150 4.82 9.54 10.69
CA GLU A 150 5.12 8.16 10.30
C GLU A 150 6.44 8.06 9.51
N ALA A 151 6.70 8.97 8.57
CA ALA A 151 7.92 8.97 7.75
C ALA A 151 9.21 9.20 8.55
N LYS A 152 9.13 9.80 9.74
CA LYS A 152 10.28 10.07 10.61
C LYS A 152 10.69 8.89 11.50
N LYS A 153 9.87 7.84 11.59
CA LYS A 153 10.15 6.67 12.44
C LYS A 153 11.24 5.78 11.83
#